data_AF-A0A520CHT1-F1
#
_entry.id   AF-A0A520CHT1-F1
#
_cell.length_a   1.000
_cell.length_b   1.000
_cell.length_c   1.000
_cell.angle_alpha   90.00
_cell.angle_beta   90.00
_cell.angle_gamma   90.00
#
_symmetry.space_group_name_H-M   'P 1'
#
loop_
_entity.id
_entity.type
_entity.pdbx_description
1 polymer ?
#
loop_
_entity_poly.entity_id
_entity_poly.type
_entity_poly.pdbx_seq_one_letter_code
_entity_poly.pdbx_strand_id
1 'polypeptide(L)'
;MNTIEEQLWNYIDGNCTDEEKAQIEAKLAVNSQFQQTYQELLAVNSELNKLDFEEPSMSFTRNVMEQVNLELKPVALKTRVDNRIIYSIMGFFILAMLAIFGYVIAMSDLSFASPLAKINFQFDIEKIINPTFFKV
;
A
#
# COMPACT_ATOMS: atom_id res chain seq x y z
N MET A 1 15.23 23.08 19.15
CA MET A 1 14.10 23.71 19.86
C MET A 1 13.35 24.48 18.79
N ASN A 2 12.17 24.00 18.35
CA ASN A 2 11.39 24.75 17.36
C ASN A 2 10.84 25.99 18.05
N THR A 3 11.11 27.16 17.47
CA THR A 3 10.61 28.43 17.98
C THR A 3 9.11 28.54 17.73
N ILE A 4 8.42 29.40 18.49
CA ILE A 4 6.99 29.66 18.31
C ILE A 4 6.68 30.09 16.87
N GLU A 5 7.59 30.87 16.28
CA GLU A 5 7.52 31.34 14.89
C GLU A 5 7.63 30.18 13.88
N GLU A 6 8.57 29.26 14.05
CA GLU A 6 8.77 28.12 13.14
C GLU A 6 7.54 27.20 13.13
N GLN A 7 6.91 26.98 14.30
CA GLN A 7 5.66 26.22 14.39
C GLN A 7 4.50 26.92 13.65
N LEU A 8 4.40 28.25 13.78
CA LEU A 8 3.36 29.03 13.09
C LEU A 8 3.59 29.10 11.58
N TRP A 9 4.85 29.18 11.12
CA TRP A 9 5.18 29.12 9.70
C TRP A 9 4.82 27.77 9.07
N ASN A 10 5.19 26.66 9.71
CA ASN A 10 4.80 25.32 9.23
C ASN A 10 3.27 25.17 9.14
N TYR A 11 2.52 25.82 10.04
CA TYR A 11 1.07 25.85 10.01
C TYR A 11 0.51 26.71 8.87
N ILE A 12 1.11 27.88 8.60
CA ILE A 12 0.73 28.76 7.48
C ILE A 12 1.00 28.09 6.13
N ASP A 13 2.13 27.38 6.00
CA ASP A 13 2.57 26.71 4.76
C ASP A 13 1.86 25.35 4.53
N GLY A 14 1.09 24.86 5.51
CA GLY A 14 0.39 23.58 5.41
C GLY A 14 1.28 22.35 5.55
N ASN A 15 2.49 22.51 6.09
CA ASN A 15 3.47 21.44 6.30
C ASN A 15 3.35 20.76 7.68
N CYS A 16 2.32 21.08 8.47
CA CYS A 16 2.03 20.47 9.76
C CYS A 16 1.24 19.16 9.64
N THR A 17 1.48 18.25 10.59
CA THR A 17 0.61 17.09 10.82
C THR A 17 -0.73 17.50 11.46
N ASP A 18 -1.77 16.67 11.32
CA ASP A 18 -3.10 16.95 11.89
C ASP A 18 -3.07 17.16 13.42
N GLU A 19 -2.18 16.45 14.12
CA GLU A 19 -1.99 16.58 15.57
C GLU A 19 -1.34 17.92 15.95
N GLU A 20 -0.33 18.36 15.20
CA GLU A 20 0.33 19.65 15.42
C GLU A 20 -0.60 20.81 15.12
N LYS A 21 -1.46 20.67 14.11
CA LYS A 21 -2.48 21.65 13.75
C LYS A 21 -3.43 21.91 14.91
N ALA A 22 -3.99 20.85 15.50
CA ALA A 22 -4.89 20.97 16.65
C ALA A 22 -4.21 21.59 17.88
N GLN A 23 -2.93 21.27 18.12
CA GLN A 23 -2.15 21.89 19.20
C GLN A 23 -1.91 23.38 18.97
N ILE A 24 -1.64 23.80 17.73
CA ILE A 24 -1.42 25.20 17.37
C ILE A 24 -2.74 25.99 17.48
N GLU A 25 -3.86 25.43 17.04
CA GLU A 25 -5.19 26.03 17.19
C GLU A 25 -5.57 26.21 18.68
N ALA A 26 -5.31 25.21 19.52
CA ALA A 26 -5.50 25.32 20.96
C ALA A 26 -4.61 26.40 21.59
N LYS A 27 -3.35 26.52 21.14
CA LYS A 27 -2.42 27.56 21.62
C LYS A 27 -2.82 28.96 21.13
N LEU A 28 -3.33 29.10 19.90
CA LEU A 28 -3.83 30.35 19.33
C LEU A 28 -5.06 30.87 20.10
N ALA A 29 -5.91 29.98 20.60
CA ALA A 29 -7.11 30.36 21.37
C ALA A 29 -6.80 30.83 22.80
N VAL A 30 -5.70 30.36 23.39
CA VAL A 30 -5.38 30.58 24.81
C VAL A 30 -4.28 31.63 25.00
N ASN A 31 -3.33 31.74 24.06
CA ASN A 31 -2.13 32.54 24.23
C ASN A 31 -2.12 33.77 23.31
N SER A 32 -2.20 34.96 23.91
CA SER A 32 -2.17 36.24 23.19
C SER A 32 -0.89 36.46 22.39
N GLN A 33 0.25 35.93 22.85
CA GLN A 33 1.52 36.06 22.15
C GLN A 33 1.56 35.23 20.87
N PHE A 34 0.97 34.03 20.88
CA PHE A 34 0.82 33.22 19.66
C PHE A 34 -0.05 33.93 18.61
N GLN A 35 -1.13 34.58 19.04
CA GLN A 35 -2.00 35.32 18.14
C GLN A 35 -1.31 36.54 17.53
N GLN A 36 -0.54 37.29 18.32
CA GLN A 36 0.22 38.44 17.84
C GLN A 36 1.27 38.03 16.79
N THR A 37 2.10 37.04 17.11
CA THR A 37 3.10 36.51 16.18
C THR A 37 2.44 35.97 14.91
N TYR A 38 1.31 35.28 15.01
CA TYR A 38 0.58 34.79 13.83
C TYR A 38 0.09 35.92 12.91
N GLN A 39 -0.43 37.02 13.47
CA GLN A 39 -0.85 38.19 12.69
C GLN A 39 0.33 38.89 12.03
N GLU A 40 1.47 39.01 12.72
CA GLU A 40 2.71 39.56 12.15
C GLU A 40 3.21 38.72 10.97
N LEU A 41 3.23 37.39 11.12
CA LEU A 41 3.63 36.48 10.04
C LEU A 41 2.68 36.55 8.83
N LEU A 42 1.38 36.67 9.07
CA LEU A 42 0.40 36.88 8.00
C LEU A 42 0.59 38.21 7.27
N ALA A 43 0.90 39.28 8.00
CA ALA A 43 1.19 40.58 7.41
C ALA A 43 2.42 40.51 6.50
N VAL A 44 3.51 39.91 6.97
CA VAL A 44 4.74 39.69 6.19
C VAL A 44 4.46 38.84 4.96
N ASN A 45 3.75 37.71 5.11
CA ASN A 45 3.39 36.85 3.98
C ASN A 45 2.54 37.60 2.93
N SER A 46 1.62 38.46 3.38
CA SER A 46 0.82 39.29 2.47
C SER A 46 1.66 40.33 1.73
N GLU A 47 2.67 40.92 2.38
CA GLU A 47 3.59 41.85 1.73
C GLU A 47 4.49 41.16 0.70
N LEU A 48 5.00 39.97 1.03
CA LEU A 48 5.79 39.15 0.11
C LEU A 48 4.99 38.74 -1.13
N ASN A 49 3.71 38.38 -0.98
CA ASN A 49 2.84 38.03 -2.11
C ASN A 49 2.47 39.22 -3.01
N LYS A 50 2.63 40.46 -2.54
CA LYS A 50 2.42 41.67 -3.35
C LYS A 50 3.63 42.05 -4.18
N LEU A 51 4.78 41.44 -3.92
CA LEU A 51 5.94 41.61 -4.77
C LEU A 51 5.61 40.98 -6.12
N ASP A 52 5.82 41.74 -7.19
CA ASP A 52 5.73 41.20 -8.55
C ASP A 52 6.77 40.10 -8.67
N PHE A 53 6.29 38.86 -8.77
CA PHE A 53 7.16 37.73 -9.04
C PHE A 53 7.78 37.94 -10.42
N GLU A 54 9.10 38.13 -10.47
CA GLU A 54 9.82 38.18 -11.73
C GLU A 54 9.59 36.85 -12.47
N GLU A 55 8.90 36.93 -13.62
CA GLU A 55 8.71 35.75 -14.44
C GLU A 55 10.08 35.20 -14.85
N PRO A 56 10.29 33.87 -14.72
CA PRO A 56 11.53 33.28 -15.15
C PRO A 56 11.72 33.47 -16.65
N SER A 57 12.98 33.44 -17.11
CA SER A 57 13.26 33.57 -18.53
C SER A 57 12.56 32.49 -19.35
N MET A 58 12.20 32.80 -20.60
CA MET A 58 11.54 31.85 -21.53
C MET A 58 12.33 30.54 -21.71
N SER A 59 13.64 30.54 -21.43
CA SER A 59 14.51 29.36 -21.52
C SER A 59 14.66 28.59 -20.22
N PHE A 60 14.27 29.14 -19.06
CA PHE A 60 14.41 28.51 -17.75
C PHE A 60 13.70 27.15 -17.69
N THR A 61 12.41 27.13 -18.04
CA THR A 61 11.60 25.90 -18.04
C THR A 61 12.21 24.83 -18.95
N ARG A 62 12.72 25.23 -20.12
CA ARG A 62 13.40 24.31 -21.04
C ARG A 62 14.67 23.73 -20.40
N ASN A 63 15.53 24.58 -19.83
CA ASN A 63 16.81 24.17 -19.25
C ASN A 63 16.62 23.27 -18.02
N VAL A 64 15.60 23.52 -17.20
CA VAL A 64 15.27 22.68 -16.03
C VAL A 64 14.68 21.35 -16.47
N MET A 65 13.71 21.36 -17.38
CA MET A 65 13.08 20.12 -17.86
C MET A 65 14.05 19.24 -18.65
N GLU A 66 15.00 19.83 -19.38
CA GLU A 66 16.07 19.08 -20.03
C GLU A 66 16.94 18.36 -19.01
N GLN A 67 17.34 19.02 -17.92
CA GLN A 67 18.10 18.40 -16.83
C GLN A 67 17.32 17.30 -16.11
N VAL A 68 16.04 17.53 -15.80
CA VAL A 68 15.17 16.52 -15.16
C VAL A 68 14.96 15.29 -16.06
N ASN A 69 14.92 15.46 -17.38
CA ASN A 69 14.83 14.32 -18.30
C ASN A 69 16.15 13.55 -18.44
N LEU A 70 17.29 14.21 -18.23
CA LEU A 70 18.60 13.56 -18.18
C LEU A 70 18.77 12.74 -16.90
N GLU A 71 18.12 13.13 -15.81
CA GLU A 71 18.00 12.28 -14.63
C GLU A 71 17.19 11.02 -14.99
N LEU A 72 17.86 9.87 -14.91
CA LEU A 72 17.25 8.58 -15.15
C LEU A 72 16.03 8.44 -14.24
N LYS A 73 14.83 8.31 -14.85
CA LYS A 73 13.58 7.97 -14.14
C LYS A 73 13.90 6.91 -13.09
N PRO A 74 13.41 7.05 -11.84
CA PRO A 74 13.71 6.11 -10.77
C PRO A 74 13.41 4.71 -11.28
N VAL A 75 14.46 3.96 -11.58
CA VAL A 75 14.34 2.61 -12.10
C VAL A 75 13.69 1.86 -10.97
N ALA A 76 12.45 1.41 -11.17
CA ALA A 76 11.79 0.51 -10.24
C ALA A 76 12.80 -0.59 -9.94
N LEU A 77 13.32 -0.59 -8.71
CA LEU A 77 14.38 -1.49 -8.27
C LEU A 77 13.78 -2.89 -8.33
N LYS A 78 13.81 -3.52 -9.51
CA LYS A 78 13.44 -4.92 -9.68
C LYS A 78 14.39 -5.66 -8.76
N THR A 79 13.84 -6.12 -7.64
CA THR A 79 14.53 -6.96 -6.67
C THR A 79 15.14 -8.09 -7.48
N ARG A 80 16.47 -8.12 -7.58
CA ARG A 80 17.18 -9.15 -8.33
C ARG A 80 17.11 -10.44 -7.54
N VAL A 81 16.02 -11.17 -7.68
CA VAL A 81 15.91 -12.53 -7.16
C VAL A 81 16.68 -13.42 -8.13
N ASP A 82 17.71 -14.11 -7.62
CA ASP A 82 18.44 -15.09 -8.41
C ASP A 82 17.57 -16.35 -8.58
N ASN A 83 17.16 -16.62 -9.80
CA ASN A 83 16.36 -17.80 -10.15
C ASN A 83 17.04 -19.11 -9.73
N ARG A 84 18.37 -19.16 -9.63
CA ARG A 84 19.10 -20.34 -9.14
C ARG A 84 18.73 -20.70 -7.71
N ILE A 85 18.52 -19.70 -6.85
CA ILE A 85 18.10 -19.88 -5.45
C ILE A 85 16.65 -20.38 -5.39
N ILE A 86 15.77 -19.88 -6.26
CA ILE A 86 14.39 -20.37 -6.35
C ILE A 86 14.37 -21.85 -6.73
N TYR A 87 15.16 -22.24 -7.74
CA TYR A 87 15.23 -23.64 -8.18
C TYR A 87 15.82 -24.57 -7.12
N SER A 88 16.81 -24.12 -6.34
CA SER A 88 17.40 -24.95 -5.28
C SER A 88 16.40 -25.20 -4.13
N ILE A 89 15.68 -24.17 -3.70
CA ILE A 89 14.64 -24.30 -2.66
C ILE A 89 13.52 -25.22 -3.15
N MET A 90 13.04 -25.01 -4.39
CA MET A 90 12.00 -25.86 -4.99
C MET A 90 12.45 -27.33 -5.08
N GLY A 91 13.68 -27.59 -5.52
CA GLY A 91 14.24 -28.94 -5.59
C GLY A 91 14.31 -29.63 -4.23
N PHE A 92 14.72 -28.91 -3.19
CA PHE A 92 14.77 -29.44 -1.82
C PHE A 92 13.39 -29.89 -1.33
N PHE A 93 12.36 -29.06 -1.50
CA PHE A 93 11.00 -29.40 -1.08
C PHE A 93 10.42 -30.60 -1.84
N ILE A 94 10.64 -30.68 -3.16
CA ILE A 94 10.18 -31.82 -3.97
C ILE A 94 10.87 -33.11 -3.50
N LEU A 95 12.19 -33.05 -3.27
CA LEU A 95 12.96 -34.21 -2.82
C LEU A 95 12.52 -34.67 -1.42
N ALA A 96 12.30 -33.73 -0.49
CA ALA A 96 11.78 -34.04 0.84
C ALA A 96 10.38 -34.68 0.77
N MET A 97 9.49 -34.16 -0.08
CA MET A 97 8.16 -34.73 -0.27
C MET A 97 8.21 -36.14 -0.84
N LEU A 98 9.06 -36.39 -1.83
CA LEU A 98 9.27 -37.73 -2.40
C LEU A 98 9.88 -38.70 -1.38
N ALA A 99 10.82 -38.25 -0.55
CA ALA A 99 11.43 -39.07 0.48
C ALA A 99 10.40 -39.52 1.53
N ILE A 100 9.55 -38.59 1.99
CA ILE A 100 8.46 -38.90 2.93
C ILE A 100 7.46 -39.85 2.28
N PHE A 101 7.03 -39.57 1.04
CA PHE A 101 6.07 -40.40 0.33
C PHE A 101 6.59 -41.81 0.09
N GLY A 102 7.85 -41.94 -0.33
CA GLY A 102 8.52 -43.23 -0.50
C GLY A 102 8.68 -43.99 0.81
N TYR A 103 9.01 -43.28 1.90
CA TYR A 103 9.09 -43.89 3.24
C TYR A 103 7.74 -44.44 3.70
N VAL A 104 6.66 -43.68 3.53
CA VAL A 104 5.30 -44.11 3.88
C VAL A 104 4.91 -45.35 3.07
N ILE A 105 5.16 -45.36 1.76
CA ILE A 105 4.85 -46.52 0.91
C ILE A 105 5.66 -47.76 1.33
N ALA A 106 6.95 -47.59 1.60
CA ALA A 106 7.83 -48.70 1.96
C ALA A 106 7.48 -49.33 3.32
N MET A 107 6.96 -48.55 4.26
CA MET A 107 6.58 -49.01 5.59
C MET A 107 5.10 -49.39 5.70
N SER A 108 4.25 -48.97 4.75
CA SER A 108 2.83 -49.31 4.76
C SER A 108 2.59 -50.74 4.27
N ASP A 109 1.90 -51.53 5.08
CA ASP A 109 1.14 -52.66 4.56
C ASP A 109 -0.01 -52.07 3.73
N LEU A 110 0.13 -52.06 2.40
CA LEU A 110 -0.86 -51.59 1.44
C LEU A 110 -2.12 -52.45 1.49
N SER A 111 -2.89 -52.35 2.58
CA SER A 111 -4.24 -52.89 2.68
C SER A 111 -5.21 -51.81 2.28
N PHE A 112 -5.59 -51.82 1.01
CA PHE A 112 -6.64 -50.94 0.49
C PHE A 112 -8.02 -51.47 0.93
N ALA A 113 -8.25 -51.54 2.23
CA ALA A 113 -9.59 -51.72 2.78
C ALA A 113 -10.28 -50.35 2.81
N SER A 114 -10.62 -49.81 1.64
CA SER A 114 -11.59 -48.74 1.61
C SER A 114 -12.95 -49.35 1.97
N PRO A 115 -13.62 -48.94 3.06
CA PRO A 115 -15.06 -49.08 3.08
C PRO A 115 -15.52 -48.10 2.02
N LEU A 116 -15.69 -48.59 0.79
CA LEU A 116 -16.44 -47.89 -0.23
C LEU A 116 -17.77 -47.58 0.43
N ALA A 117 -17.92 -46.34 0.92
CA ALA A 117 -19.17 -45.85 1.45
C ALA A 117 -20.17 -46.14 0.35
N LYS A 118 -21.14 -47.01 0.62
CA LYS A 118 -22.24 -47.30 -0.29
C LYS A 118 -23.00 -46.00 -0.45
N ILE A 119 -22.58 -45.16 -1.40
CA ILE A 119 -23.33 -44.00 -1.82
C ILE A 119 -24.56 -44.58 -2.50
N ASN A 120 -25.65 -44.66 -1.73
CA ASN A 120 -26.93 -45.15 -2.21
C ASN A 120 -27.58 -44.00 -2.99
N PHE A 121 -27.33 -43.97 -4.30
CA PHE A 121 -28.01 -43.07 -5.22
C PHE A 121 -29.44 -43.54 -5.43
N GLN A 122 -30.31 -43.35 -4.43
CA GLN A 122 -31.75 -43.46 -4.60
C GLN A 122 -32.23 -42.25 -5.38
N PHE A 123 -32.15 -42.32 -6.71
CA PHE A 123 -32.85 -41.41 -7.59
C PHE A 123 -34.32 -41.82 -7.60
N ASP A 124 -35.16 -41.16 -6.81
CA ASP A 124 -36.62 -41.30 -6.88
C ASP A 124 -37.14 -40.65 -8.17
N ILE A 125 -37.00 -41.40 -9.26
CA ILE A 125 -37.43 -41.00 -10.61
C ILE A 125 -38.94 -40.67 -10.63
N GLU A 126 -39.75 -41.29 -9.76
CA GLU A 126 -41.19 -41.01 -9.64
C GLU A 126 -41.48 -39.57 -9.22
N LYS A 127 -40.63 -38.96 -8.39
CA LYS A 127 -40.79 -37.56 -7.97
C LYS A 127 -40.41 -36.58 -9.08
N ILE A 128 -39.53 -36.98 -9.98
CA ILE A 128 -39.04 -36.18 -11.11
C ILE A 128 -40.03 -36.23 -12.29
N ILE A 129 -40.75 -37.34 -12.46
CA ILE A 129 -41.68 -37.56 -13.60
C ILE A 129 -43.13 -37.14 -13.28
N ASN A 130 -43.47 -36.82 -12.03
CA ASN A 130 -44.83 -36.41 -11.68
C ASN A 130 -45.22 -35.10 -12.42
N PRO A 131 -46.31 -35.09 -13.23
CA PRO A 131 -46.72 -33.94 -14.04
C PRO A 131 -47.08 -32.69 -13.23
N THR A 132 -47.18 -32.75 -11.89
CA THR A 132 -47.34 -31.55 -11.05
C THR A 132 -46.09 -30.66 -10.98
N PHE A 133 -44.89 -31.16 -11.33
CA PHE A 133 -43.67 -30.32 -11.37
C PHE A 133 -43.50 -29.52 -12.66
N PHE A 134 -44.15 -29.92 -13.76
CA PHE A 134 -44.15 -29.20 -15.04
C PHE A 134 -45.43 -28.37 -15.22
N LYS A 135 -45.78 -27.57 -14.20
CA LYS A 135 -46.76 -26.50 -14.37
C LYS A 135 -46.01 -25.17 -14.42
N VAL A 136 -46.03 -24.57 -15.61
CA VAL A 136 -45.60 -23.20 -15.94
C VAL A 136 -46.15 -22.21 -14.92
#